data_AF-A0A4V1RUR1-F1
#
_entry.id   AF-A0A4V1RUR1-F1
#
_cell.length_a   1.000
_cell.length_b   1.000
_cell.length_c   1.000
_cell.angle_alpha   90.00
_cell.angle_beta   90.00
_cell.angle_gamma   90.00
#
_symmetry.space_group_name_H-M   'P 1'
#
loop_
_entity.id
_entity.type
_entity.pdbx_description
1 polymer ?
#
loop_
_entity_poly.entity_id
_entity_poly.type
_entity_poly.pdbx_seq_one_letter_code
_entity_poly.pdbx_strand_id
1 'polypeptide(L)'
;MKVDGVAPIGMGASEVSARSIYGVRSWRAAVLCFCALVSAVLIVTSLSLGYHLSRPVPFYDQWEFVRRINDIQAGRFGFADLVAQHNEHRIATARAVFLLDLWLADGTGYLSIAVLYLALVL
;
A
#
# COMPACT_ATOMS: atom_id res chain seq x y z
N MET A 1 39.95 -3.14 -32.77
CA MET A 1 40.17 -4.52 -32.30
C MET A 1 40.45 -4.45 -30.81
N LYS A 2 39.43 -4.66 -29.97
CA LYS A 2 39.56 -4.69 -28.51
C LYS A 2 40.02 -6.10 -28.17
N VAL A 3 41.23 -6.25 -27.63
CA VAL A 3 41.77 -7.56 -27.27
C VAL A 3 41.13 -7.95 -25.94
N ASP A 4 40.21 -8.91 -26.04
CA ASP A 4 39.65 -9.61 -24.91
C ASP A 4 40.70 -10.52 -24.25
N GLY A 5 40.72 -10.57 -22.92
CA GLY A 5 40.91 -11.86 -22.24
C GLY A 5 42.32 -12.32 -21.85
N VAL A 6 43.28 -11.44 -21.57
CA VAL A 6 44.50 -11.87 -20.85
C VAL A 6 44.34 -11.58 -19.36
N ALA A 7 44.00 -12.62 -18.59
CA ALA A 7 44.13 -12.57 -17.12
C ALA A 7 45.59 -12.26 -16.78
N PRO A 8 45.89 -11.31 -15.86
CA PRO A 8 47.26 -10.97 -15.51
C PRO A 8 48.03 -12.21 -15.07
N ILE A 9 49.14 -12.49 -15.75
CA ILE A 9 50.03 -13.62 -15.46
C ILE A 9 50.58 -13.42 -14.04
N GLY A 10 50.05 -14.18 -13.09
CA GLY A 10 50.38 -14.07 -11.65
C GLY A 10 49.19 -14.24 -10.71
N MET A 11 47.95 -14.19 -11.20
CA MET A 11 46.75 -14.34 -10.37
C MET A 11 46.47 -15.83 -10.08
N GLY A 12 46.55 -16.24 -8.81
CA GLY A 12 46.27 -17.62 -8.40
C GLY A 12 44.80 -18.00 -8.61
N ALA A 13 44.50 -19.29 -8.83
CA ALA A 13 43.12 -19.78 -9.02
C ALA A 13 42.17 -19.37 -7.87
N SER A 14 42.71 -19.17 -6.66
CA SER A 14 42.01 -18.63 -5.49
C SER A 14 41.55 -17.18 -5.67
N GLU A 15 42.33 -16.33 -6.33
CA GLU A 15 42.03 -14.91 -6.53
C GLU A 15 40.96 -14.68 -7.61
N VAL A 16 40.96 -15.51 -8.66
CA VAL A 16 39.93 -15.51 -9.71
C VAL A 16 38.57 -15.96 -9.15
N SER A 17 38.57 -17.03 -8.35
CA SER A 17 37.37 -17.52 -7.65
C SER A 17 36.80 -16.48 -6.67
N ALA A 18 37.68 -15.85 -5.88
CA ALA A 18 37.30 -14.81 -4.94
C ALA A 18 36.62 -13.61 -5.65
N ARG A 19 37.21 -13.09 -6.74
CA ARG A 19 36.60 -11.99 -7.53
C ARG A 19 35.23 -12.34 -8.11
N SER A 20 35.03 -13.58 -8.56
CA SER A 20 33.73 -14.05 -9.05
C SER A 20 32.67 -14.06 -7.93
N ILE A 21 33.01 -14.57 -6.76
CA ILE A 21 32.10 -14.62 -5.60
C ILE A 21 31.78 -13.21 -5.08
N TYR A 22 32.76 -12.32 -4.99
CA TYR A 22 32.55 -10.92 -4.58
C TYR A 22 31.71 -10.14 -5.61
N GLY A 23 31.91 -10.36 -6.91
CA GLY A 23 31.10 -9.77 -7.97
C GLY A 23 29.65 -10.26 -7.96
N VAL A 24 29.42 -11.55 -7.68
CA VAL A 24 28.07 -12.12 -7.59
C VAL A 24 27.33 -11.65 -6.33
N ARG A 25 28.02 -11.49 -5.20
CA ARG A 25 27.44 -10.91 -3.98
C ARG A 25 27.13 -9.42 -4.13
N SER A 26 27.96 -8.65 -4.82
CA SER A 26 27.78 -7.20 -4.93
C SER A 26 26.59 -6.81 -5.84
N TRP A 27 26.35 -7.52 -6.95
CA TRP A 27 25.17 -7.22 -7.78
C TRP A 27 23.85 -7.61 -7.10
N ARG A 28 23.83 -8.73 -6.36
CA ARG A 28 22.65 -9.13 -5.57
C ARG A 28 22.33 -8.09 -4.51
N ALA A 29 23.36 -7.62 -3.79
CA ALA A 29 23.21 -6.55 -2.81
C ALA A 29 22.71 -5.26 -3.48
N ALA A 30 23.27 -4.87 -4.64
CA ALA A 30 22.82 -3.70 -5.37
C ALA A 30 21.35 -3.80 -5.81
N VAL A 31 20.92 -4.95 -6.33
CA VAL A 31 19.51 -5.19 -6.71
C VAL A 31 18.61 -5.13 -5.48
N LEU A 32 18.98 -5.75 -4.36
CA LEU A 32 18.20 -5.69 -3.12
C LEU A 32 18.10 -4.26 -2.57
N CYS A 33 19.19 -3.50 -2.57
CA CYS A 33 19.19 -2.09 -2.18
C CYS A 33 18.30 -1.25 -3.10
N PHE A 34 18.35 -1.49 -4.41
CA PHE A 34 17.50 -0.79 -5.37
C PHE A 34 16.02 -1.11 -5.13
N CYS A 35 15.66 -2.39 -4.99
CA CYS A 35 14.29 -2.80 -4.68
C CYS A 35 13.81 -2.19 -3.35
N ALA A 36 14.65 -2.20 -2.32
CA ALA A 36 14.32 -1.59 -1.03
C ALA A 36 14.08 -0.08 -1.15
N LEU A 37 14.92 0.63 -1.92
CA LEU A 37 14.76 2.06 -2.16
C LEU A 37 13.47 2.37 -2.91
N VAL A 38 13.17 1.64 -3.99
CA VAL A 38 11.93 1.81 -4.76
C VAL A 38 10.71 1.56 -3.87
N SER A 39 10.72 0.47 -3.10
CA SER A 39 9.64 0.18 -2.15
C SER A 39 9.47 1.29 -1.12
N ALA A 40 10.56 1.82 -0.55
CA ALA A 40 10.51 2.91 0.41
C ALA A 40 9.90 4.18 -0.20
N VAL A 41 10.29 4.53 -1.43
CA VAL A 41 9.71 5.68 -2.16
C VAL A 41 8.22 5.47 -2.37
N LEU A 42 7.80 4.30 -2.86
CA LEU A 42 6.38 4.01 -3.10
C LEU A 42 5.55 4.09 -1.81
N ILE A 43 6.05 3.57 -0.69
CA ILE A 43 5.38 3.64 0.61
C ILE A 43 5.20 5.10 1.04
N VAL A 44 6.29 5.88 1.04
CA VAL A 44 6.24 7.29 1.47
C VAL A 44 5.31 8.12 0.57
N THR A 45 5.42 7.96 -0.75
CA THR A 45 4.55 8.68 -1.69
C THR A 45 3.09 8.27 -1.51
N SER A 46 2.79 6.98 -1.31
CA SER A 46 1.42 6.52 -1.08
C SER A 46 0.84 7.13 0.19
N LEU A 47 1.55 7.04 1.32
CA LEU A 47 1.13 7.63 2.59
C LEU A 47 0.91 9.15 2.47
N SER A 48 1.84 9.86 1.83
CA SER A 48 1.74 11.30 1.58
C SER A 48 0.52 11.65 0.74
N LEU A 49 0.27 10.91 -0.34
CA LEU A 49 -0.92 11.10 -1.17
C LEU A 49 -2.21 10.81 -0.40
N GLY A 50 -2.27 9.73 0.39
CA GLY A 50 -3.44 9.43 1.21
C GLY A 50 -3.77 10.55 2.21
N TYR A 51 -2.74 11.17 2.79
CA TYR A 51 -2.92 12.33 3.67
C TYR A 51 -3.38 13.58 2.89
N HIS A 52 -2.68 13.97 1.83
CA HIS A 52 -2.96 15.21 1.10
C HIS A 52 -4.23 15.15 0.23
N LEU A 53 -4.61 13.97 -0.25
CA LEU A 53 -5.83 13.76 -1.03
C LEU A 53 -7.03 13.42 -0.16
N SER A 54 -6.88 13.35 1.16
CA SER A 54 -8.02 13.29 2.07
C SER A 54 -8.84 14.58 1.90
N ARG A 55 -10.00 14.44 1.24
CA ARG A 55 -10.93 15.54 0.98
C ARG A 55 -11.97 15.54 2.10
N PRO A 56 -12.21 16.67 2.77
CA PRO A 56 -13.29 16.77 3.76
C PRO A 56 -14.68 16.74 3.11
N VAL A 57 -14.76 16.99 1.80
CA VAL A 57 -16.03 16.98 1.06
C VAL A 57 -16.21 15.62 0.39
N PRO A 58 -17.34 14.93 0.63
CA PRO A 58 -17.66 13.68 -0.04
C PRO A 58 -17.65 13.81 -1.55
N PHE A 59 -17.08 12.82 -2.23
CA PHE A 59 -17.01 12.76 -3.68
C PHE A 59 -17.66 11.50 -4.24
N TYR A 60 -18.43 11.67 -5.32
CA TYR A 60 -19.23 10.63 -5.98
C TYR A 60 -20.01 9.78 -4.97
N ASP A 61 -19.55 8.55 -4.87
CA ASP A 61 -20.10 7.41 -4.20
C ASP A 61 -20.04 7.61 -2.67
N GLN A 62 -19.22 8.54 -2.17
CA GLN A 62 -19.16 8.90 -0.76
C GLN A 62 -20.42 9.65 -0.28
N TRP A 63 -21.21 10.27 -1.17
CA TRP A 63 -22.49 10.90 -0.80
C TRP A 63 -23.51 9.91 -0.25
N GLU A 64 -23.42 8.64 -0.65
CA GLU A 64 -24.21 7.56 -0.08
C GLU A 64 -23.94 7.39 1.43
N PHE A 65 -22.74 7.75 1.92
CA PHE A 65 -22.47 7.75 3.36
C PHE A 65 -23.24 8.83 4.09
N VAL A 66 -23.35 10.03 3.51
CA VAL A 66 -24.16 11.12 4.09
C VAL A 66 -25.62 10.69 4.22
N ARG A 67 -26.16 10.04 3.17
CA ARG A 67 -27.52 9.47 3.22
C ARG A 67 -27.67 8.46 4.35
N ARG A 68 -26.68 7.58 4.53
CA ARG A 68 -26.69 6.56 5.59
C ARG A 68 -26.57 7.16 6.98
N ILE A 69 -25.75 8.19 7.17
CA ILE A 69 -25.68 8.92 8.44
C ILE A 69 -27.07 9.45 8.80
N ASN A 70 -27.79 10.04 7.84
CA ASN A 70 -29.15 10.50 8.06
C ASN A 70 -30.12 9.36 8.42
N ASP A 71 -30.00 8.20 7.76
CA ASP A 71 -30.81 7.02 8.09
C ASP A 71 -30.47 6.43 9.46
N ILE A 72 -29.20 6.44 9.87
CA ILE A 72 -28.74 6.03 11.21
C ILE A 72 -29.32 6.97 12.27
N GLN A 73 -29.17 8.28 12.08
CA GLN A 73 -29.67 9.30 13.00
C GLN A 73 -31.20 9.26 13.14
N ALA A 74 -31.91 8.91 12.06
CA ALA A 74 -33.35 8.76 12.05
C ALA A 74 -33.84 7.37 12.53
N GLY A 75 -32.94 6.48 12.96
CA GLY A 75 -33.29 5.13 13.42
C GLY A 75 -33.84 4.21 12.32
N ARG A 76 -33.60 4.54 11.05
CA ARG A 76 -34.05 3.75 9.88
C ARG A 76 -32.99 2.75 9.39
N PHE A 77 -31.76 2.83 9.91
CA PHE A 77 -30.67 1.96 9.51
C PHE A 77 -30.73 0.62 10.26
N GLY A 78 -30.81 -0.48 9.52
CA GLY A 78 -30.86 -1.84 10.05
C GLY A 78 -29.70 -2.73 9.60
N PHE A 79 -29.68 -3.96 10.11
CA PHE A 79 -28.67 -4.96 9.72
C PHE A 79 -28.75 -5.32 8.22
N ALA A 80 -29.96 -5.30 7.63
CA ALA A 80 -30.13 -5.52 6.20
C ALA A 80 -29.36 -4.49 5.36
N ASP A 81 -29.25 -3.24 5.81
CA ASP A 81 -28.56 -2.17 5.10
C ASP A 81 -27.04 -2.35 5.07
N LEU A 82 -26.47 -3.13 6.00
CA LEU A 82 -25.06 -3.51 5.99
C LEU A 82 -24.72 -4.46 4.85
N VAL A 83 -25.60 -5.42 4.57
CA VAL A 83 -25.39 -6.47 3.56
C VAL A 83 -26.10 -6.19 2.23
N ALA A 84 -26.97 -5.18 2.18
CA ALA A 84 -27.72 -4.82 0.97
C ALA A 84 -26.78 -4.50 -0.19
N GLN A 85 -26.94 -5.14 -1.33
CA GLN A 85 -26.11 -4.81 -2.49
C GLN A 85 -26.51 -3.43 -3.04
N HIS A 86 -25.55 -2.51 -3.06
CA HIS A 86 -25.68 -1.18 -3.64
C HIS A 86 -24.37 -0.93 -4.38
N ASN A 87 -24.42 -1.08 -5.71
CA ASN A 87 -23.29 -1.21 -6.62
C ASN A 87 -22.40 -2.44 -6.31
N GLU A 88 -22.01 -3.18 -7.34
CA GLU A 88 -21.25 -4.45 -7.27
C GLU A 88 -19.88 -4.35 -6.55
N HIS A 89 -19.50 -3.17 -6.07
CA HIS A 89 -18.20 -2.85 -5.48
C HIS A 89 -18.20 -2.54 -3.98
N ARG A 90 -19.36 -2.43 -3.30
CA ARG A 90 -19.40 -2.04 -1.88
C ARG A 90 -19.59 -3.24 -0.96
N ILE A 91 -18.46 -3.83 -0.59
CA ILE A 91 -18.32 -4.95 0.33
C ILE A 91 -18.82 -4.56 1.73
N ALA A 92 -19.59 -5.44 2.39
CA ALA A 92 -20.11 -5.21 3.75
C ALA A 92 -19.03 -4.78 4.76
N THR A 93 -17.80 -5.30 4.59
CA THR A 93 -16.62 -4.93 5.38
C THR A 93 -16.33 -3.43 5.33
N ALA A 94 -16.40 -2.80 4.16
CA ALA A 94 -16.15 -1.36 4.05
C ALA A 94 -17.19 -0.53 4.82
N ARG A 95 -18.45 -1.01 4.86
CA ARG A 95 -19.52 -0.38 5.65
C ARG A 95 -19.33 -0.57 7.13
N ALA A 96 -18.89 -1.76 7.57
CA ALA A 96 -18.58 -2.02 8.97
C ALA A 96 -17.44 -1.13 9.47
N VAL A 97 -16.37 -0.98 8.67
CA VAL A 97 -15.25 -0.07 8.98
C VAL A 97 -15.72 1.37 9.07
N PHE A 98 -16.60 1.80 8.16
CA PHE A 98 -17.20 3.13 8.22
C PHE A 98 -18.03 3.35 9.49
N LEU A 99 -18.90 2.41 9.86
CA LEU A 99 -19.67 2.53 11.11
C LEU A 99 -18.75 2.57 12.33
N LEU A 100 -17.66 1.81 12.30
CA LEU A 100 -16.65 1.82 13.35
C LEU A 100 -15.93 3.17 13.43
N ASP A 101 -15.61 3.78 12.29
CA ASP A 101 -15.02 5.13 12.22
C ASP A 101 -16.01 6.19 12.71
N LEU A 102 -17.30 6.07 12.38
CA LEU A 102 -18.35 6.94 12.88
C LEU A 102 -18.50 6.84 14.41
N TRP A 103 -18.30 5.66 14.98
CA TRP A 103 -18.44 5.42 16.41
C TRP A 103 -17.18 5.76 17.23
N LEU A 104 -15.98 5.51 16.69
CA LEU A 104 -14.71 5.67 17.40
C LEU A 104 -13.98 6.97 17.08
N ALA A 105 -14.21 7.54 15.90
CA ALA A 105 -13.42 8.64 15.34
C ALA A 105 -14.31 9.71 14.66
N ASP A 106 -15.57 9.82 15.09
CA ASP A 106 -16.56 10.81 14.64
C ASP A 106 -16.73 10.93 13.11
N GLY A 107 -16.44 9.86 12.37
CA GLY A 107 -16.55 9.86 10.90
C GLY A 107 -15.46 10.65 10.19
N THR A 108 -14.30 10.88 10.83
CA THR A 108 -13.15 11.60 10.24
C THR A 108 -12.52 10.89 9.03
N GLY A 109 -12.78 9.59 8.86
CA GLY A 109 -12.25 8.77 7.77
C GLY A 109 -10.83 8.23 8.03
N TYR A 110 -10.17 8.63 9.12
CA TYR A 110 -8.81 8.16 9.42
C TYR A 110 -8.76 6.65 9.70
N LEU A 111 -9.78 6.08 10.37
CA LEU A 111 -9.83 4.64 10.57
C LEU A 111 -10.01 3.91 9.24
N SER A 112 -10.82 4.47 8.34
CA SER A 112 -11.02 3.91 6.99
C SER A 112 -9.72 3.90 6.18
N ILE A 113 -8.93 4.98 6.26
CA ILE A 113 -7.61 5.07 5.62
C ILE A 113 -6.63 4.07 6.25
N ALA A 114 -6.61 3.96 7.58
CA ALA A 114 -5.74 3.01 8.29
C ALA A 114 -6.05 1.56 7.92
N VAL A 115 -7.33 1.18 7.87
CA VAL A 115 -7.77 -0.16 7.47
C VAL A 115 -7.46 -0.44 6.01
N LEU A 116 -7.60 0.56 5.12
CA LEU A 116 -7.20 0.41 3.71
C LEU A 116 -5.70 0.08 3.58
N TYR A 117 -4.83 0.80 4.30
CA TYR A 117 -3.40 0.50 4.28
C TYR A 117 -3.08 -0.86 4.90
N LEU A 118 -3.75 -1.22 5.99
CA LEU A 118 -3.57 -2.54 6.60
C LEU A 118 -3.95 -3.66 5.63
N ALA A 119 -5.07 -3.51 4.91
CA ALA A 119 -5.54 -4.47 3.91
C ALA A 119 -4.61 -4.59 2.69
N LEU A 120 -3.75 -3.60 2.43
CA LEU A 120 -2.75 -3.67 1.36
C LEU A 120 -1.53 -4.51 1.75
N VAL A 121 -1.29 -4.68 3.05
CA VAL A 121 -0.09 -5.34 3.60
C VAL A 121 -0.37 -6.78 4.05
N LEU A 122 -1.64 -7.12 4.28
CA LEU A 122 -2.12 -8.48 4.61
C LEU A 122 -2.44 -9.29 3.35
#